data_AF-A0A955NJS8-F1
#
_entry.id   AF-A0A955NJS8-F1
#
_cell.length_a   1.000
_cell.length_b   1.000
_cell.length_c   1.000
_cell.angle_alpha   90.00
_cell.angle_beta   90.00
_cell.angle_gamma   90.00
#
_symmetry.space_group_name_H-M   'P 1'
#
loop_
_entity.id
_entity.type
_entity.pdbx_description
1 polymer ?
#
loop_
_entity_poly.entity_id
_entity_poly.type
_entity_poly.pdbx_seq_one_letter_code
_entity_poly.pdbx_strand_id
1 'polypeptide(L)'
;ESLKLQRNPDVTVRSRGVMEKCTYCIQRISEARIDARKENRPIRDGEIVTACQAACPTETIVFDDLNNKGSAVSRKAVQKENYQLLRELDTRPRTSYLARITNPKEGDAV
;
A
#
# COMPACT_ATOMS: atom_id res chain seq x y z
N GLU A 1 -20.75 25.62 7.24
CA GLU A 1 -19.98 24.98 8.33
C GLU A 1 -18.53 24.76 7.90
N SER A 2 -17.60 24.75 8.86
CA SER A 2 -16.15 24.70 8.60
C SER A 2 -15.68 23.25 8.40
N LEU A 3 -15.33 22.87 7.17
CA LEU A 3 -14.71 21.57 6.83
C LEU A 3 -13.31 21.36 7.46
N LYS A 4 -12.80 22.33 8.25
CA LYS A 4 -11.47 22.26 8.86
C LYS A 4 -11.30 21.05 9.77
N LEU A 5 -12.34 20.67 10.52
CA LEU A 5 -12.28 19.56 11.48
C LEU A 5 -12.26 18.18 10.83
N GLN A 6 -12.63 18.07 9.55
CA GLN A 6 -12.57 16.81 8.80
C GLN A 6 -11.14 16.49 8.32
N ARG A 7 -10.27 17.50 8.25
CA ARG A 7 -8.94 17.36 7.66
C ARG A 7 -7.96 16.79 8.68
N ASN A 8 -7.22 15.77 8.27
CA ASN A 8 -6.15 15.21 9.08
C ASN A 8 -5.02 16.26 9.25
N PRO A 9 -4.61 16.58 10.49
CA PRO A 9 -3.55 17.57 10.76
C PRO A 9 -2.17 17.13 10.28
N ASP A 10 -1.91 15.82 10.14
CA ASP A 10 -0.62 15.26 9.75
C ASP A 10 -0.39 15.25 8.23
N VAL A 11 -1.38 15.72 7.46
CA VAL A 11 -1.32 15.80 6.00
C VAL A 11 -1.50 17.24 5.55
N THR A 12 -0.55 17.72 4.75
CA THR A 12 -0.58 19.08 4.23
C THR A 12 -1.78 19.29 3.29
N VAL A 13 -2.61 20.29 3.60
CA VAL A 13 -3.62 20.82 2.67
C VAL A 13 -2.90 21.68 1.63
N ARG A 14 -2.93 21.25 0.37
CA ARG A 14 -2.21 21.93 -0.71
C ARG A 14 -2.96 23.16 -1.23
N SER A 15 -2.19 24.14 -1.69
CA SER A 15 -2.70 25.32 -2.40
C SER A 15 -2.72 25.09 -3.91
N ARG A 16 -3.33 25.99 -4.66
CA ARG A 16 -3.43 25.92 -6.12
C ARG A 16 -2.04 25.81 -6.78
N GLY A 17 -1.90 24.89 -7.74
CA GLY A 17 -0.67 24.74 -8.55
C GLY A 17 0.36 23.76 -7.99
N VAL A 18 0.05 23.01 -6.93
CA VAL A 18 0.94 21.98 -6.36
C VAL A 18 0.51 20.60 -6.83
N MET A 19 1.43 19.86 -7.44
CA MET A 19 1.20 18.47 -7.84
C MET A 19 1.12 17.53 -6.63
N GLU A 20 0.30 16.50 -6.75
CA GLU A 20 0.16 15.47 -5.74
C GLU A 20 0.21 14.06 -6.30
N LYS A 21 0.49 13.11 -5.41
CA LYS A 21 0.58 11.69 -5.72
C LYS A 21 0.32 10.86 -4.48
N CYS A 22 0.16 9.55 -4.67
CA CYS A 22 0.21 8.60 -3.57
C CYS A 22 1.58 8.67 -2.86
N THR A 23 1.53 8.83 -1.54
CA THR A 23 2.71 8.84 -0.65
C THR A 23 2.80 7.58 0.19
N TYR A 24 2.00 6.55 -0.11
CA TYR A 24 1.81 5.36 0.73
C TYR A 24 1.46 5.69 2.19
N CYS A 25 0.68 6.74 2.40
CA CYS A 25 0.32 7.23 3.73
C CYS A 25 1.56 7.52 4.60
N ILE A 26 2.53 8.27 4.07
CA ILE A 26 3.77 8.61 4.78
C ILE A 26 3.57 9.17 6.20
N GLN A 27 2.43 9.82 6.46
CA GLN A 27 2.05 10.28 7.78
C GLN A 27 1.93 9.10 8.78
N ARG A 28 1.27 8.00 8.39
CA ARG A 28 1.14 6.78 9.21
C ARG A 28 2.48 6.04 9.33
N ILE A 29 3.28 6.00 8.25
CA ILE A 29 4.62 5.40 8.29
C ILE A 29 5.54 6.16 9.25
N SER A 30 5.47 7.49 9.23
CA SER A 30 6.30 8.35 10.08
C SER A 30 5.93 8.20 11.55
N GLU A 31 4.63 8.19 11.86
CA GLU A 31 4.12 7.95 13.22
C GLU A 31 4.60 6.61 13.79
N ALA A 32 4.33 5.50 13.09
CA ALA A 32 4.77 4.17 13.52
C ALA A 32 6.31 4.08 13.65
N ARG A 33 7.06 4.73 12.74
CA ARG A 33 8.52 4.79 12.83
C ARG A 33 8.98 5.56 14.06
N ILE A 34 8.34 6.67 14.40
CA ILE A 34 8.66 7.48 15.57
C ILE A 34 8.40 6.67 16.84
N ASP A 35 7.27 5.97 16.93
CA ASP A 35 6.92 5.20 18.12
C ASP A 35 7.81 3.97 18.29
N ALA A 36 8.08 3.22 17.21
CA ALA A 36 9.04 2.12 17.23
C ALA A 36 10.45 2.58 17.67
N ARG A 37 10.88 3.79 17.25
CA ARG A 37 12.15 4.39 17.68
C ARG A 37 12.15 4.77 19.16
N LYS A 38 11.07 5.36 19.68
CA LYS A 38 10.94 5.68 21.12
C LYS A 38 11.06 4.41 21.97
N GLU A 39 10.50 3.32 21.47
CA GLU A 39 10.51 2.00 22.12
C GLU A 39 11.78 1.17 21.83
N ASN A 40 12.75 1.71 21.07
CA ASN A 40 13.97 1.01 20.65
C ASN A 40 13.73 -0.37 20.01
N ARG A 41 12.68 -0.49 19.20
CA ARG A 41 12.33 -1.72 18.49
C ARG A 41 12.17 -1.50 16.98
N PRO A 42 12.26 -2.56 16.16
CA PRO A 42 11.82 -2.47 14.77
C PRO A 42 10.29 -2.29 14.68
N ILE A 43 9.86 -1.81 13.50
CA ILE A 43 8.44 -1.78 13.13
C ILE A 43 7.98 -3.23 12.91
N ARG A 44 6.83 -3.58 13.47
CA ARG A 44 6.24 -4.92 13.38
C ARG A 44 5.41 -5.05 12.10
N ASP A 45 5.29 -6.29 11.61
CA ASP A 45 4.39 -6.63 10.49
C ASP A 45 2.95 -6.24 10.86
N GLY A 46 2.23 -5.60 9.94
CA GLY A 46 0.87 -5.13 10.15
C GLY A 46 0.71 -3.91 11.08
N GLU A 47 1.79 -3.37 11.65
CA GLU A 47 1.73 -2.15 12.49
C GLU A 47 1.35 -0.92 11.66
N ILE A 48 1.79 -0.87 10.39
CA ILE A 48 1.43 0.20 9.47
C ILE A 48 0.32 -0.29 8.55
N VAL A 49 -0.91 0.19 8.79
CA VAL A 49 -2.04 -0.03 7.89
C VAL A 49 -2.31 1.25 7.09
N THR A 50 -2.18 1.19 5.77
CA THR A 50 -2.49 2.36 4.92
C THR A 50 -3.98 2.63 4.84
N ALA A 51 -4.37 3.86 4.49
CA ALA A 51 -5.78 4.22 4.39
C ALA A 51 -6.54 3.38 3.35
N CYS A 52 -5.94 3.11 2.19
CA CYS A 52 -6.54 2.28 1.15
C CYS A 52 -6.60 0.80 1.51
N GLN A 53 -5.61 0.27 2.25
CA GLN A 53 -5.66 -1.08 2.80
C GLN A 53 -6.78 -1.24 3.83
N ALA A 54 -6.88 -0.31 4.80
CA ALA A 54 -7.93 -0.33 5.83
C ALA A 54 -9.34 -0.18 5.26
N ALA A 55 -9.50 0.60 4.18
CA ALA A 55 -10.80 0.84 3.56
C ALA A 55 -11.25 -0.30 2.63
N CYS A 56 -10.36 -1.21 2.22
CA CYS A 56 -10.68 -2.25 1.25
C CYS A 56 -11.33 -3.46 1.94
N PRO A 57 -12.63 -3.73 1.74
CA PRO A 57 -13.32 -4.83 2.42
C PRO A 57 -12.85 -6.21 1.93
N THR A 58 -12.29 -6.28 0.72
CA THR A 58 -11.79 -7.52 0.11
C THR A 58 -10.31 -7.76 0.39
N GLU A 59 -9.67 -6.93 1.23
CA GLU A 59 -8.26 -7.06 1.66
C GLU A 59 -7.28 -7.22 0.49
N THR A 60 -7.59 -6.59 -0.64
CA THR A 60 -6.84 -6.78 -1.88
C THR A 60 -5.52 -6.03 -1.86
N ILE A 61 -5.48 -4.87 -1.20
CA ILE A 61 -4.28 -4.06 -1.05
C ILE A 61 -3.56 -4.52 0.22
N VAL A 62 -2.31 -4.95 0.08
CA VAL A 62 -1.45 -5.31 1.21
C VAL A 62 -0.20 -4.46 1.17
N PHE A 63 0.11 -3.83 2.31
CA PHE A 63 1.25 -2.95 2.48
C PHE A 63 2.05 -3.41 3.71
N ASP A 64 3.37 -3.54 3.56
CA ASP A 64 4.31 -3.89 4.61
C ASP A 64 5.77 -3.71 4.11
N ASP A 65 6.74 -4.03 4.96
CA ASP A 65 8.17 -4.05 4.62
C ASP A 65 8.50 -5.24 3.70
N LEU A 66 9.04 -4.91 2.52
CA LEU A 66 9.51 -5.87 1.52
C LEU A 66 10.83 -6.55 1.92
N ASN A 67 11.61 -5.94 2.82
CA ASN A 67 12.86 -6.55 3.28
C ASN A 67 12.60 -7.67 4.29
N ASN A 68 11.47 -7.62 4.99
CA ASN A 68 11.04 -8.68 5.90
C ASN A 68 10.48 -9.86 5.09
N LYS A 69 11.24 -10.96 5.00
CA LYS A 69 10.82 -12.18 4.29
C LYS A 69 9.55 -12.82 4.88
N GLY A 70 9.28 -12.56 6.17
CA GLY A 70 8.10 -13.03 6.88
C GLY A 70 6.85 -12.18 6.64
N SER A 71 6.92 -11.09 5.90
CA SER A 71 5.77 -10.18 5.71
C SER A 71 4.75 -10.71 4.72
N ALA A 72 3.50 -10.28 4.89
CA ALA A 72 2.42 -10.62 3.96
C ALA A 72 2.71 -10.12 2.52
N VAL A 73 3.37 -8.97 2.39
CA VAL A 73 3.80 -8.41 1.10
C VAL A 73 4.88 -9.26 0.46
N SER A 74 5.92 -9.67 1.20
CA SER A 74 6.99 -10.52 0.66
C SER A 74 6.45 -11.85 0.13
N ARG A 75 5.47 -12.45 0.82
CA ARG A 75 4.79 -13.67 0.34
C ARG A 75 4.02 -13.43 -0.96
N LYS A 76 3.30 -12.31 -1.08
CA LYS A 76 2.55 -11.97 -2.30
C LYS A 76 3.46 -11.59 -3.46
N ALA A 77 4.59 -10.94 -3.19
CA ALA A 77 5.55 -10.50 -4.21
C ALA A 77 6.23 -11.66 -4.96
N VAL A 78 6.32 -12.85 -4.34
CA VAL A 78 6.92 -14.04 -4.95
C VAL A 78 5.89 -14.98 -5.60
N GLN A 79 4.59 -14.65 -5.55
CA GLN A 79 3.55 -15.44 -6.21
C GLN A 79 3.75 -15.46 -7.72
N LYS A 80 3.35 -16.56 -8.36
CA LYS A 80 3.52 -16.75 -9.82
C LYS A 80 2.69 -15.74 -10.63
N GLU A 81 1.58 -15.30 -10.05
CA GLU A 81 0.63 -14.36 -10.61
C GLU A 81 1.10 -12.90 -10.49
N ASN A 82 2.21 -12.65 -9.79
CA ASN A 82 2.71 -11.30 -9.54
C ASN A 82 3.39 -10.72 -10.79
N TYR A 83 3.03 -9.49 -11.14
CA TYR A 83 3.64 -8.75 -12.24
C TYR A 83 3.83 -7.26 -11.90
N GLN A 84 4.79 -6.64 -12.57
CA GLN A 84 5.04 -5.19 -12.50
C GLN A 84 4.46 -4.54 -13.75
N LEU A 85 3.78 -3.41 -13.58
CA LEU A 85 3.26 -2.64 -14.70
C LEU A 85 4.41 -2.02 -15.51
N LEU A 86 4.29 -2.08 -16.84
CA LEU A 86 5.24 -1.48 -17.79
C LEU A 86 6.69 -1.90 -17.51
N ARG A 87 6.91 -3.21 -17.34
CA ARG A 87 8.22 -3.78 -16.99
C ARG A 87 9.28 -3.46 -18.05
N GLU A 88 8.88 -3.28 -19.30
CA GLU A 88 9.74 -2.95 -20.44
C GLU A 88 10.47 -1.61 -20.25
N LEU A 89 9.93 -0.72 -19.41
CA LEU A 89 10.51 0.60 -19.11
C LEU A 89 11.51 0.61 -17.93
N ASP A 90 11.75 -0.54 -17.27
CA ASP A 90 12.63 -0.71 -16.09
C ASP A 90 12.46 0.36 -14.99
N THR A 91 11.22 0.81 -14.74
CA THR A 91 10.93 1.82 -13.69
C THR A 91 11.00 1.27 -12.26
N ARG A 92 11.11 -0.07 -12.12
CA ARG A 92 11.19 -0.82 -10.85
C ARG A 92 10.17 -0.32 -9.80
N PRO A 93 8.87 -0.35 -10.12
CA PRO A 93 7.85 0.15 -9.22
C PRO A 93 7.82 -0.68 -7.92
N ARG A 94 7.54 -0.01 -6.80
CA ARG A 94 7.39 -0.66 -5.48
C ARG A 94 6.04 -1.36 -5.31
N THR A 95 5.03 -0.94 -6.05
CA THR A 95 3.74 -1.64 -6.11
C THR A 95 3.76 -2.61 -7.28
N SER A 96 3.49 -3.87 -6.99
CA SER A 96 3.22 -4.91 -7.97
C SER A 96 1.77 -5.40 -7.83
N TYR A 97 1.28 -6.09 -8.85
CA TYR A 97 -0.11 -6.51 -8.94
C TYR A 97 -0.18 -8.02 -9.11
N LEU A 98 -1.24 -8.63 -8.60
CA LEU A 98 -1.56 -10.02 -8.88
C LEU A 98 -2.50 -10.08 -10.08
N ALA A 99 -2.25 -11.03 -10.98
CA ALA A 99 -3.10 -11.27 -12.14
C ALA A 99 -4.51 -11.67 -11.71
N ARG A 100 -5.52 -11.17 -12.44
CA ARG A 100 -6.91 -11.58 -12.25
C ARG A 100 -7.10 -12.97 -12.89
N ILE A 101 -7.28 -13.98 -12.05
CA ILE A 101 -7.65 -15.33 -12.50
C ILE A 101 -9.18 -15.42 -12.50
N THR A 102 -9.76 -15.75 -13.65
CA THR A 102 -11.19 -16.03 -13.80
C THR A 102 -11.39 -17.53 -13.95
N ASN A 103 -12.38 -18.11 -13.26
CA ASN A 103 -12.73 -19.52 -13.37
C ASN A 103 -14.03 -19.68 -14.18
N PRO A 104 -13.96 -19.76 -15.52
CA PRO A 104 -15.13 -19.99 -16.36
C PRO A 104 -15.69 -21.40 -16.12
N LYS A 105 -17.02 -21.56 -16.28
CA LYS A 105 -17.63 -22.89 -16.28
C LYS A 105 -17.35 -23.60 -17.60
N GLU A 106 -17.24 -24.92 -17.54
CA GLU A 106 -17.05 -25.76 -18.74
C GLU A 106 -18.24 -25.54 -19.69
N GLY A 107 -17.99 -24.93 -20.86
CA GLY A 107 -19.00 -24.56 -21.86
C GLY A 107 -19.22 -23.05 -22.04
N ASP A 108 -18.85 -22.22 -21.06
CA ASP A 108 -18.85 -20.76 -21.17
C ASP A 108 -17.43 -20.29 -21.54
N ALA A 109 -16.97 -20.67 -22.74
CA ALA A 109 -15.73 -20.10 -23.27
C ALA A 109 -15.98 -18.65 -23.69
N VAL A 110 -15.17 -17.73 -23.15
CA VAL A 110 -15.06 -16.34 -23.63
C VAL A 110 -14.59 -16.32 -25.08
#